data_AF-E1NR44-F1
#
_entry.id   AF-E1NR44-F1
#
_cell.length_a   1.000
_cell.length_b   1.000
_cell.length_c   1.000
_cell.angle_alpha   90.00
_cell.angle_beta   90.00
_cell.angle_gamma   90.00
#
_symmetry.space_group_name_H-M   'P 1'
#
loop_
_entity.id
_entity.type
_entity.pdbx_description
1 polymer ?
#
loop_
_entity_poly.entity_id
_entity_poly.type
_entity_poly.pdbx_seq_one_letter_code
_entity_poly.pdbx_strand_id
1 'polypeptide(L)'
;MLQLREIFSGKINNWNQLGGPNQKIVVVNRAEGSGTRKTFELEVMKGQKMKLSQTQDSNGSVQKIISTTPGSISYLAFPYANKKKLQKLSINHVKPTSANVLTNKWVLWSYEHMYMNKKKQPQAAKKFIEYIMSRQFQTSTVEKMGYISIRKMKVQKDANGKVTLIKNKG
;
A
#
# COMPACT_ATOMS: atom_id res chain seq x y z
N MET A 1 1.14 -13.29 -7.59
CA MET A 1 0.81 -13.15 -6.13
C MET A 1 1.33 -14.30 -5.28
N LEU A 2 1.33 -15.55 -5.75
CA LEU A 2 1.80 -16.70 -4.97
C LEU A 2 3.23 -16.54 -4.43
N GLN A 3 4.21 -16.23 -5.28
CA GLN A 3 5.60 -16.00 -4.87
C GLN A 3 5.72 -14.95 -3.77
N LEU A 4 4.97 -13.85 -3.86
CA LEU A 4 4.97 -12.80 -2.84
C LEU A 4 4.46 -13.33 -1.50
N ARG A 5 3.38 -14.13 -1.50
CA ARG A 5 2.88 -14.80 -0.29
C ARG A 5 3.91 -15.76 0.28
N GLU A 6 4.55 -16.57 -0.55
CA GLU A 6 5.53 -17.56 -0.11
C GLU A 6 6.80 -16.94 0.49
N ILE A 7 7.23 -15.80 -0.05
CA ILE A 7 8.30 -14.99 0.56
C ILE A 7 7.88 -14.51 1.96
N PHE A 8 6.70 -13.88 2.07
CA PHE A 8 6.25 -13.29 3.33
C PHE A 8 5.77 -14.33 4.36
N SER A 9 5.47 -15.56 3.94
CA SER A 9 5.26 -16.70 4.84
C SER A 9 6.56 -17.43 5.20
N GLY A 10 7.68 -17.09 4.55
CA GLY A 10 8.99 -17.70 4.77
C GLY A 10 9.24 -19.02 4.06
N LYS A 11 8.31 -19.49 3.21
CA LYS A 11 8.47 -20.69 2.38
C LYS A 11 9.59 -20.49 1.35
N ILE A 12 9.66 -19.30 0.78
CA ILE A 12 10.79 -18.84 -0.03
C ILE A 12 11.62 -17.90 0.83
N ASN A 13 12.90 -18.20 0.98
CA ASN A 13 13.80 -17.49 1.89
C ASN A 13 15.13 -17.08 1.24
N ASN A 14 15.35 -17.41 -0.03
CA ASN A 14 16.50 -17.00 -0.82
C ASN A 14 16.06 -16.60 -2.25
N TRP A 15 16.67 -15.55 -2.80
CA TRP A 15 16.36 -15.03 -4.13
C TRP A 15 16.70 -16.02 -5.25
N ASN A 16 17.64 -16.95 -5.04
CA ASN A 16 17.97 -17.98 -6.03
C ASN A 16 16.81 -18.96 -6.30
N GLN A 17 15.91 -19.15 -5.34
CA GLN A 17 14.69 -19.95 -5.53
C GLN A 17 13.71 -19.30 -6.53
N LEU A 18 13.96 -18.05 -6.90
CA LEU A 18 13.20 -17.27 -7.86
C LEU A 18 14.02 -16.93 -9.11
N GLY A 19 15.16 -17.60 -9.32
CA GLY A 19 16.09 -17.34 -10.42
C GLY A 19 16.98 -16.11 -10.24
N GLY A 20 17.02 -15.54 -9.03
CA GLY A 20 17.91 -14.44 -8.67
C GLY A 20 19.29 -14.90 -8.17
N PRO A 21 20.10 -13.96 -7.62
CA PRO A 21 21.37 -14.31 -7.01
C PRO A 21 21.18 -15.17 -5.76
N ASN A 22 22.23 -15.91 -5.36
CA ASN A 22 22.28 -16.57 -4.05
C ASN A 22 22.38 -15.52 -2.93
N GLN A 23 21.23 -14.99 -2.54
CA GLN A 23 21.07 -13.91 -1.57
C GLN A 23 19.88 -14.23 -0.67
N LYS A 24 20.13 -14.29 0.63
CA LYS A 24 19.07 -14.50 1.62
C LYS A 24 18.04 -13.36 1.54
N ILE A 25 16.75 -13.72 1.59
CA ILE A 25 15.65 -12.77 1.63
C ILE A 25 15.46 -12.28 3.07
N VAL A 26 15.50 -10.95 3.23
CA VAL A 26 15.24 -10.28 4.50
C VAL A 26 13.87 -9.61 4.43
N VAL A 27 12.86 -10.23 5.03
CA VAL A 27 11.52 -9.64 5.14
C VAL A 27 11.52 -8.56 6.22
N VAL A 28 11.03 -7.38 5.89
CA VAL A 28 10.70 -6.33 6.87
C VAL A 28 9.20 -6.09 6.81
N ASN A 29 8.50 -6.29 7.92
CA ASN A 29 7.05 -6.11 8.00
C ASN A 29 6.70 -4.76 8.64
N ARG A 30 5.43 -4.37 8.50
CA ARG A 30 4.85 -3.28 9.28
C ARG A 30 4.31 -3.81 10.62
N ALA A 31 4.29 -2.96 11.64
CA ALA A 31 3.71 -3.29 12.93
C ALA A 31 2.23 -3.70 12.81
N GLU A 32 1.76 -4.48 13.79
CA GLU A 32 0.34 -4.81 13.91
C GLU A 32 -0.51 -3.54 14.06
N GLY A 33 -1.74 -3.56 13.55
CA GLY A 33 -2.60 -2.38 13.47
C GLY A 33 -2.26 -1.40 12.33
N SER A 34 -1.16 -1.60 11.59
CA SER A 34 -0.85 -0.80 10.40
C SER A 34 -1.88 -1.04 9.28
N GLY A 35 -2.52 0.03 8.77
CA GLY A 35 -3.39 -0.05 7.60
C GLY A 35 -2.67 -0.60 6.36
N THR A 36 -1.39 -0.26 6.17
CA THR A 36 -0.58 -0.81 5.06
C THR A 36 -0.40 -2.33 5.19
N ARG A 37 -0.17 -2.84 6.42
CA ARG A 37 -0.11 -4.28 6.69
C ARG A 37 -1.46 -4.94 6.44
N LYS A 38 -2.54 -4.34 6.92
CA LYS A 38 -3.90 -4.87 6.75
C LYS A 38 -4.23 -5.07 5.27
N THR A 39 -3.91 -4.10 4.42
CA THR A 39 -4.09 -4.21 2.96
C THR A 39 -3.24 -5.33 2.38
N PHE A 40 -1.97 -5.45 2.79
CA PHE A 40 -1.09 -6.52 2.32
C PHE A 40 -1.58 -7.92 2.74
N GLU A 41 -2.02 -8.08 4.00
CA GLU A 41 -2.55 -9.34 4.50
C GLU A 41 -3.82 -9.77 3.74
N LEU A 42 -4.74 -8.83 3.53
CA LEU A 42 -5.99 -9.07 2.79
C LEU A 42 -5.75 -9.46 1.34
N GLU A 43 -4.82 -8.80 0.65
CA GLU A 43 -4.64 -8.98 -0.79
C GLU A 43 -3.62 -10.08 -1.13
N VAL A 44 -2.55 -10.18 -0.35
CA VAL A 44 -1.44 -11.11 -0.62
C VAL A 44 -1.60 -12.36 0.23
N MET A 45 -1.70 -12.22 1.55
CA MET A 45 -1.60 -13.37 2.46
C MET A 45 -2.84 -14.24 2.45
N LYS A 46 -4.03 -13.68 2.21
CA LYS A 46 -5.31 -14.42 2.13
C LYS A 46 -5.48 -15.42 3.29
N GLY A 47 -5.24 -14.94 4.51
CA GLY A 47 -5.35 -15.73 5.75
C GLY A 47 -4.12 -16.56 6.13
N GLN A 48 -3.09 -16.64 5.27
CA GLN A 48 -1.84 -17.32 5.63
C GLN A 48 -1.04 -16.52 6.67
N LYS A 49 -0.39 -17.24 7.59
CA LYS A 49 0.47 -16.65 8.61
C LYS A 49 1.70 -16.03 7.97
N MET A 50 2.01 -14.79 8.36
CA MET A 50 3.29 -14.17 8.00
C MET A 50 4.41 -14.75 8.86
N LYS A 51 5.59 -14.85 8.26
CA LYS A 51 6.82 -15.19 8.97
C LYS A 51 7.13 -14.14 10.04
N LEU A 52 7.66 -14.59 11.18
CA LEU A 52 8.28 -13.72 12.17
C LEU A 52 9.47 -12.98 11.54
N SER A 53 9.42 -11.65 11.59
CA SER A 53 10.42 -10.79 10.99
C SER A 53 10.54 -9.49 11.79
N GLN A 54 11.55 -8.69 11.49
CA GLN A 54 11.60 -7.32 11.97
C GLN A 54 10.32 -6.58 11.54
N THR A 55 9.73 -5.83 12.48
CA THR A 55 8.58 -4.96 12.23
C THR A 55 8.95 -3.50 12.39
N GLN A 56 8.29 -2.62 11.65
CA GLN A 56 8.49 -1.17 11.74
C GLN A 56 7.13 -0.45 11.74
N ASP A 57 7.07 0.63 12.50
CA ASP A 57 5.86 1.42 12.73
C ASP A 57 5.50 2.32 11.53
N SER A 58 6.49 2.85 10.82
CA SER A 58 6.30 3.83 9.75
C SER A 58 6.80 3.38 8.37
N ASN A 59 6.22 3.96 7.30
CA ASN A 59 6.74 3.78 5.94
C ASN A 59 8.18 4.31 5.80
N GLY A 60 8.51 5.42 6.48
CA GLY A 60 9.85 6.01 6.44
C GLY A 60 10.92 5.11 7.03
N SER A 61 10.63 4.45 8.15
CA SER A 61 11.54 3.52 8.82
C SER A 61 11.80 2.28 7.95
N VAL A 62 10.73 1.67 7.40
CA VAL A 62 10.86 0.58 6.43
C VAL A 62 11.70 1.01 5.22
N GLN A 63 11.38 2.17 4.63
CA GLN A 63 12.08 2.69 3.47
C GLN A 63 13.59 2.83 3.73
N LYS A 64 13.98 3.33 4.90
CA LYS A 64 15.39 3.47 5.30
C LYS A 64 16.08 2.10 5.37
N ILE A 65 15.47 1.14 6.08
CA ILE A 65 16.03 -0.21 6.22
C ILE A 65 16.19 -0.89 4.87
N ILE A 66 15.16 -0.88 4.02
CA ILE A 66 15.24 -1.55 2.71
C ILE A 66 16.32 -0.93 1.83
N SER A 67 16.54 0.39 1.91
CA SER A 67 17.58 1.07 1.13
C SER A 67 19.02 0.73 1.54
N THR A 68 19.22 0.12 2.70
CA THR A 68 20.55 -0.21 3.26
C THR A 68 20.75 -1.70 3.51
N THR A 69 19.73 -2.53 3.32
CA THR A 69 19.80 -3.97 3.59
C THR A 69 19.67 -4.76 2.28
N PRO A 70 20.79 -5.28 1.73
CA PRO A 70 20.76 -6.12 0.54
C PRO A 70 19.84 -7.33 0.71
N GLY A 71 19.14 -7.69 -0.37
CA GLY A 71 18.21 -8.82 -0.37
C GLY A 71 16.91 -8.59 0.42
N SER A 72 16.67 -7.38 0.93
CA SER A 72 15.46 -7.10 1.70
C SER A 72 14.23 -6.82 0.83
N ILE A 73 13.05 -7.11 1.38
CA ILE A 73 11.76 -6.86 0.75
C ILE A 73 10.75 -6.39 1.79
N SER A 74 9.89 -5.46 1.37
CA SER A 74 8.76 -4.97 2.15
C SER A 74 7.66 -4.42 1.23
N TYR A 75 6.64 -3.82 1.83
CA TYR A 75 5.54 -3.12 1.17
C TYR A 75 5.42 -1.70 1.74
N LEU A 76 5.26 -0.72 0.86
CA LEU A 76 5.26 0.72 1.19
C LEU A 76 4.11 1.42 0.46
N ALA A 77 3.59 2.49 1.07
CA ALA A 77 2.75 3.45 0.35
C ALA A 77 3.56 4.16 -0.75
N PHE A 78 2.92 4.46 -1.88
CA PHE A 78 3.57 5.00 -3.08
C PHE A 78 4.47 6.23 -2.85
N PRO A 79 4.09 7.23 -2.02
CA PRO A 79 4.95 8.38 -1.73
C PRO A 79 6.34 8.01 -1.19
N TYR A 80 6.45 6.88 -0.49
CA TYR A 80 7.69 6.40 0.12
C TYR A 80 8.47 5.45 -0.79
N ALA A 81 7.84 4.92 -1.85
CA ALA A 81 8.45 3.95 -2.76
C ALA A 81 9.21 4.60 -3.94
N ASN A 82 9.24 5.93 -4.04
CA ASN A 82 9.85 6.68 -5.15
C ASN A 82 11.27 7.20 -4.85
N LYS A 83 11.94 6.70 -3.82
CA LYS A 83 13.30 7.12 -3.47
C LYS A 83 14.36 6.31 -4.22
N LYS A 84 15.52 6.95 -4.43
CA LYS A 84 16.72 6.29 -4.97
C LYS A 84 17.07 5.07 -4.11
N LYS A 85 17.60 4.01 -4.74
CA LYS A 85 17.95 2.71 -4.12
C LYS A 85 16.79 1.79 -3.75
N LEU A 86 15.55 2.12 -4.10
CA LEU A 86 14.42 1.19 -4.00
C LEU A 86 14.02 0.68 -5.38
N GLN A 87 13.91 -0.63 -5.51
CA GLN A 87 13.37 -1.27 -6.71
C GLN A 87 11.90 -1.61 -6.49
N LYS A 88 11.03 -0.96 -7.29
CA LYS A 88 9.60 -1.27 -7.31
C LYS A 88 9.38 -2.56 -8.11
N LEU A 89 8.73 -3.54 -7.49
CA LEU A 89 8.42 -4.81 -8.15
C LEU A 89 7.13 -4.71 -8.95
N SER A 90 7.13 -5.29 -10.14
CA SER A 90 5.89 -5.61 -10.85
C SER A 90 5.34 -6.92 -10.32
N ILE A 91 4.01 -7.03 -10.22
CA ILE A 91 3.37 -8.27 -9.79
C ILE A 91 2.50 -8.76 -10.93
N ASN A 92 2.71 -10.00 -11.38
CA ASN A 92 2.03 -10.58 -12.54
C ASN A 92 2.10 -9.63 -13.76
N HIS A 93 3.30 -9.09 -14.05
CA HIS A 93 3.57 -8.11 -15.11
C HIS A 93 2.86 -6.74 -14.96
N VAL A 94 2.13 -6.49 -13.87
CA VAL A 94 1.52 -5.19 -13.58
C VAL A 94 2.47 -4.32 -12.78
N LYS A 95 2.79 -3.13 -13.30
CA LYS A 95 3.63 -2.13 -12.62
C LYS A 95 2.83 -1.37 -11.52
N PRO A 96 3.45 -0.99 -10.40
CA PRO A 96 2.83 -0.15 -9.37
C PRO A 96 2.74 1.31 -9.83
N THR A 97 1.69 1.64 -10.56
CA THR A 97 1.44 2.99 -11.08
C THR A 97 0.05 3.46 -10.72
N SER A 98 -0.15 4.78 -10.62
CA SER A 98 -1.47 5.34 -10.35
C SER A 98 -2.51 4.88 -11.36
N ALA A 99 -2.18 4.87 -12.66
CA ALA A 99 -3.08 4.40 -13.72
C ALA A 99 -3.56 2.95 -13.51
N ASN A 100 -2.68 2.06 -13.02
CA ASN A 100 -3.05 0.68 -12.73
C ASN A 100 -3.90 0.57 -11.45
N VAL A 101 -3.74 1.47 -10.47
CA VAL A 101 -4.61 1.51 -9.29
C VAL A 101 -6.01 2.01 -9.65
N LEU A 102 -6.12 3.06 -10.48
CA LEU A 102 -7.42 3.65 -10.86
C LEU A 102 -8.40 2.63 -11.44
N THR A 103 -7.88 1.56 -12.04
CA THR A 103 -8.63 0.49 -12.75
C THR A 103 -8.59 -0.85 -12.03
N ASN A 104 -8.04 -0.92 -10.82
CA ASN A 104 -7.78 -2.16 -10.07
C ASN A 104 -6.80 -3.15 -10.72
N LYS A 105 -6.08 -2.80 -11.80
CA LYS A 105 -5.03 -3.67 -12.35
C LYS A 105 -3.93 -3.91 -11.32
N TRP A 106 -3.53 -2.85 -10.61
CA TRP A 106 -2.71 -2.97 -9.42
C TRP A 106 -3.64 -3.10 -8.21
N VAL A 107 -3.69 -4.28 -7.60
CA VAL A 107 -4.69 -4.62 -6.56
C VAL A 107 -4.30 -4.21 -5.15
N LEU A 108 -3.01 -3.92 -4.90
CA LEU A 108 -2.49 -3.53 -3.58
C LEU A 108 -2.69 -2.03 -3.33
N TRP A 109 -3.91 -1.67 -2.96
CA TRP A 109 -4.32 -0.30 -2.61
C TRP A 109 -5.46 -0.31 -1.59
N SER A 110 -5.60 0.78 -0.85
CA SER A 110 -6.67 1.02 0.12
C SER A 110 -6.98 2.50 0.19
N TYR A 111 -8.16 2.85 0.71
CA TYR A 111 -8.48 4.22 1.05
C TYR A 111 -7.78 4.63 2.34
N GLU A 112 -7.34 5.88 2.39
CA GLU A 112 -7.04 6.54 3.65
C GLU A 112 -8.34 7.12 4.22
N HIS A 113 -8.51 7.03 5.53
CA HIS A 113 -9.75 7.42 6.20
C HIS A 113 -9.50 8.51 7.23
N MET A 114 -10.44 9.45 7.32
CA MET A 114 -10.53 10.42 8.40
C MET A 114 -11.79 10.14 9.20
N TYR A 115 -11.66 10.11 10.52
CA TYR A 115 -12.77 9.84 11.43
C TYR A 115 -12.99 11.05 12.34
N MET A 116 -14.25 11.40 12.56
CA MET A 116 -14.66 12.43 13.51
C MET A 116 -15.73 11.86 14.43
N ASN A 117 -15.69 12.25 15.70
CA ASN A 117 -16.75 11.91 16.65
C ASN A 117 -18.08 12.55 16.21
N LYS A 118 -19.05 11.72 15.83
CA LYS A 118 -20.38 12.15 15.36
C LYS A 118 -21.21 12.92 16.40
N LYS A 119 -20.96 12.72 17.70
CA LYS A 119 -21.68 13.43 18.77
C LYS A 119 -21.10 14.82 19.01
N LYS A 120 -19.77 14.94 19.03
CA LYS A 120 -19.09 16.21 19.31
C LYS A 120 -19.02 17.15 18.10
N GLN A 121 -18.91 16.59 16.89
CA GLN A 121 -18.75 17.29 15.61
C GLN A 121 -17.96 18.61 15.70
N PRO A 122 -16.72 18.59 16.23
CA PRO A 122 -15.97 19.83 16.38
C PRO A 122 -15.79 20.52 15.02
N GLN A 123 -16.19 21.79 14.93
CA GLN A 123 -16.26 22.53 13.66
C GLN A 123 -14.91 22.55 12.93
N ALA A 124 -13.80 22.64 13.66
CA ALA A 124 -12.46 22.58 13.09
C ALA A 124 -12.20 21.25 12.35
N ALA A 125 -12.59 20.12 12.92
CA ALA A 125 -12.43 18.81 12.28
C ALA A 125 -13.34 18.67 11.06
N LYS A 126 -14.58 19.15 11.14
CA LYS A 126 -15.51 19.16 10.00
C LYS A 126 -14.95 19.98 8.83
N LYS A 127 -14.55 21.23 9.07
CA LYS A 127 -13.94 22.11 8.06
C LYS A 127 -12.67 21.49 7.47
N PHE A 128 -11.85 20.83 8.29
CA PHE A 128 -10.64 20.17 7.81
C PHE A 128 -10.96 18.98 6.89
N ILE A 129 -11.92 18.12 7.26
CA ILE A 129 -12.36 17.02 6.39
C ILE A 129 -12.95 17.57 5.08
N GLU A 130 -13.79 18.61 5.14
CA GLU A 130 -14.34 19.27 3.96
C GLU A 130 -13.25 19.84 3.04
N TYR A 131 -12.22 20.46 3.63
CA TYR A 131 -11.06 20.94 2.89
C TYR A 131 -10.30 19.80 2.19
N ILE A 132 -10.02 18.70 2.89
CA ILE A 132 -9.37 17.51 2.30
C ILE A 132 -10.21 16.91 1.17
N MET A 133 -11.54 16.93 1.30
CA MET A 133 -12.48 16.41 0.28
C MET A 133 -12.77 17.39 -0.87
N SER A 134 -12.35 18.64 -0.72
CA SER A 134 -12.55 19.70 -1.71
C SER A 134 -11.96 19.32 -3.08
N ARG A 135 -12.55 19.86 -4.15
CA ARG A 135 -12.02 19.65 -5.51
C ARG A 135 -10.56 20.12 -5.60
N GLN A 136 -10.26 21.30 -5.06
CA GLN A 136 -8.92 21.88 -5.09
C GLN A 136 -7.87 20.94 -4.47
N PHE A 137 -8.12 20.44 -3.25
CA PHE A 137 -7.18 19.53 -2.60
C PHE A 137 -7.05 18.21 -3.36
N GLN A 138 -8.19 17.62 -3.77
CA GLN A 138 -8.23 16.35 -4.47
C GLN A 138 -7.62 16.38 -5.87
N THR A 139 -7.63 17.50 -6.58
CA THR A 139 -7.07 17.61 -7.94
C THR A 139 -5.68 18.24 -7.98
N SER A 140 -5.10 18.61 -6.84
CA SER A 140 -3.76 19.20 -6.79
C SER A 140 -2.90 18.60 -5.68
N THR A 141 -3.14 18.99 -4.42
CA THR A 141 -2.28 18.65 -3.28
C THR A 141 -2.11 17.15 -3.08
N VAL A 142 -3.18 16.36 -3.16
CA VAL A 142 -3.13 14.89 -3.01
C VAL A 142 -2.10 14.26 -3.96
N GLU A 143 -2.09 14.71 -5.21
CA GLU A 143 -1.24 14.13 -6.25
C GLU A 143 0.20 14.60 -6.12
N LYS A 144 0.41 15.87 -5.74
CA LYS A 144 1.75 16.39 -5.41
C LYS A 144 2.39 15.64 -4.25
N MET A 145 1.57 15.15 -3.31
CA MET A 145 2.02 14.31 -2.20
C MET A 145 2.29 12.85 -2.62
N GLY A 146 2.05 12.48 -3.88
CA GLY A 146 2.25 11.12 -4.39
C GLY A 146 1.10 10.14 -4.10
N TYR A 147 -0.04 10.63 -3.60
CA TYR A 147 -1.26 9.85 -3.42
C TYR A 147 -2.15 9.93 -4.66
N ILE A 148 -3.21 9.11 -4.66
CA ILE A 148 -4.16 9.02 -5.76
C ILE A 148 -5.46 9.65 -5.32
N SER A 149 -5.95 10.61 -6.11
CA SER A 149 -7.23 11.25 -5.87
C SER A 149 -8.38 10.25 -5.95
N ILE A 150 -9.25 10.24 -4.94
CA ILE A 150 -10.48 9.43 -4.96
C ILE A 150 -11.40 9.83 -6.13
N ARG A 151 -11.29 11.07 -6.61
CA ARG A 151 -12.10 11.57 -7.74
C ARG A 151 -11.66 11.00 -9.10
N LYS A 152 -10.45 10.43 -9.18
CA LYS A 152 -9.94 9.80 -10.41
C LYS A 152 -10.19 8.29 -10.46
N MET A 153 -10.58 7.69 -9.34
CA MET A 153 -10.81 6.25 -9.25
C MET A 153 -11.96 5.84 -10.17
N LYS A 154 -11.78 4.74 -10.91
CA LYS A 154 -12.83 4.12 -11.74
C LYS A 154 -13.47 2.92 -11.05
N VAL A 155 -12.91 2.52 -9.92
CA VAL A 155 -13.36 1.41 -9.08
C VAL A 155 -13.43 1.87 -7.62
N GLN A 156 -14.28 1.22 -6.85
CA GLN A 156 -14.34 1.34 -5.40
C GLN A 156 -14.10 0.00 -4.73
N LYS A 157 -13.51 0.03 -3.54
CA LYS A 157 -13.20 -1.15 -2.72
C LYS A 157 -13.89 -0.99 -1.37
N ASP A 158 -14.66 -2.00 -0.96
CA ASP A 158 -15.29 -2.01 0.36
C ASP A 158 -14.33 -2.51 1.46
N ALA A 159 -14.80 -2.50 2.71
CA ALA A 159 -14.01 -2.92 3.87
C ALA A 159 -13.57 -4.39 3.83
N ASN A 160 -14.24 -5.24 3.03
CA ASN A 160 -13.91 -6.65 2.83
C ASN A 160 -12.97 -6.86 1.63
N GLY A 161 -12.58 -5.80 0.93
CA GLY A 161 -11.75 -5.85 -0.25
C GLY A 161 -12.51 -6.14 -1.55
N LYS A 162 -13.84 -6.17 -1.54
CA LYS A 162 -14.63 -6.37 -2.76
C LYS A 162 -14.55 -5.12 -3.63
N VAL A 163 -14.18 -5.32 -4.89
CA VAL A 163 -14.04 -4.23 -5.87
C VAL A 163 -15.25 -4.16 -6.79
N THR A 164 -15.77 -2.96 -7.03
CA THR A 164 -16.88 -2.68 -7.94
C THR A 164 -16.57 -1.46 -8.81
N LEU A 165 -17.16 -1.37 -10.01
CA LEU A 165 -17.03 -0.19 -10.87
C LEU A 165 -17.76 1.00 -10.25
N ILE A 166 -17.13 2.17 -10.27
CA ILE A 166 -17.81 3.42 -9.96
C ILE A 166 -18.63 3.81 -11.19
N LYS A 167 -19.95 3.78 -11.07
CA LYS A 167 -20.83 4.36 -12.10
C LYS A 167 -20.63 5.88 -12.04
N ASN A 168 -20.09 6.47 -13.11
CA ASN A 168 -20.03 7.93 -13.21
C ASN A 168 -21.47 8.46 -13.05
N LYS A 169 -21.71 9.22 -11.97
CA LYS A 169 -22.82 10.17 -12.00
C LYS A 169 -22.34 11.26 -12.96
N GLY A 170 -23.02 11.37 -14.10
CA GLY A 170 -22.81 12.45 -15.07
C GLY A 170 -22.86 13.81 -14.40
#